data_AF-A0A356KUL9-F1
#
_entry.id   AF-A0A356KUL9-F1
#
_cell.length_a   1.000
_cell.length_b   1.000
_cell.length_c   1.000
_cell.angle_alpha   90.00
_cell.angle_beta   90.00
_cell.angle_gamma   90.00
#
_symmetry.space_group_name_H-M   'P 1'
#
loop_
_entity.id
_entity.type
_entity.pdbx_description
1 polymer ?
#
loop_
_entity_poly.entity_id
_entity_poly.type
_entity_poly.pdbx_seq_one_letter_code
_entity_poly.pdbx_strand_id
1 'polypeptide(L)'
;MALMISVGTLCLAEARAISAASSGIVGFLPVGSRPQSLPRAGSAQVRMNNRAAERMPELNPWAADSVFAARGPRSMTTTSDERAPRVDPADQAFQRRLAQRVQIPRAPALLPARPRVLALDVQYEGEWGHVGAVLHRAGENERRYGARVPVPAEYVPGAFCFREGPVLLATLAALRARGETPEVLVIDGHGLAHPRRFGVACYVGVGGEVPSIGCAKRTLLRYEGEPGQGRGGKQAVELEGEAVGWVLRTATRVKPVYVSPGHLVSLEQAAALVLDLPGKCRVPDPLRTADQVARRGAKGETKGWTDLGTLEPRSLEV
;
A
#
# COMPACT_ATOMS: atom_id res chain seq x y z
N MET A 1 56.56 -5.49 -40.60
CA MET A 1 56.21 -4.51 -39.54
C MET A 1 55.14 -5.16 -38.68
N ALA A 2 55.44 -5.93 -37.61
CA ALA A 2 56.63 -6.07 -36.77
C ALA A 2 56.88 -4.93 -35.76
N LEU A 3 56.27 -5.09 -34.58
CA LEU A 3 56.49 -4.49 -33.23
C LEU A 3 55.69 -5.40 -32.25
N MET A 4 56.06 -5.78 -31.00
CA MET A 4 57.11 -5.41 -30.04
C MET A 4 56.94 -4.01 -29.39
N ILE A 5 57.32 -3.70 -28.13
CA ILE A 5 57.86 -4.44 -26.95
C ILE A 5 57.62 -3.51 -25.72
N SER A 6 57.44 -3.91 -24.44
CA SER A 6 57.08 -5.19 -23.78
C SER A 6 56.74 -4.96 -22.28
N VAL A 7 56.07 -5.93 -21.63
CA VAL A 7 56.16 -6.33 -20.20
C VAL A 7 55.95 -5.28 -19.06
N GLY A 8 55.16 -5.65 -18.04
CA GLY A 8 55.16 -5.01 -16.71
C GLY A 8 54.37 -5.84 -15.68
N THR A 9 55.02 -6.37 -14.65
CA THR A 9 54.49 -7.49 -13.82
C THR A 9 54.67 -7.26 -12.31
N LEU A 10 53.61 -7.55 -11.54
CA LEU A 10 53.53 -7.71 -10.07
C LEU A 10 54.03 -6.58 -9.14
N CYS A 11 53.28 -6.35 -8.04
CA CYS A 11 53.86 -6.40 -6.70
C CYS A 11 52.80 -6.70 -5.61
N LEU A 12 53.16 -7.50 -4.60
CA LEU A 12 52.46 -7.67 -3.31
C LEU A 12 53.47 -7.39 -2.17
N ALA A 13 53.06 -6.65 -1.14
CA ALA A 13 53.62 -6.58 0.22
C ALA A 13 52.63 -5.74 1.07
N GLU A 14 52.20 -6.10 2.29
CA GLU A 14 52.93 -6.37 3.55
C GLU A 14 53.59 -5.12 4.18
N ALA A 15 53.64 -4.91 5.52
CA ALA A 15 52.91 -5.51 6.67
C ALA A 15 53.25 -4.74 7.98
N ARG A 16 52.71 -5.21 9.12
CA ARG A 16 53.06 -4.92 10.55
C ARG A 16 52.51 -3.59 11.13
N ALA A 17 51.99 -3.47 12.37
CA ALA A 17 51.87 -4.27 13.60
C ALA A 17 52.85 -3.97 14.76
N ILE A 18 52.28 -3.49 15.88
CA ILE A 18 52.79 -3.24 17.25
C ILE A 18 51.54 -3.41 18.17
N SER A 19 51.37 -4.26 19.20
CA SER A 19 52.22 -5.01 20.17
C SER A 19 52.70 -4.17 21.38
N ALA A 20 52.43 -4.47 22.66
CA ALA A 20 51.57 -5.48 23.32
C ALA A 20 50.53 -4.78 24.26
N ALA A 21 50.32 -4.96 25.58
CA ALA A 21 50.73 -5.86 26.69
C ALA A 21 49.82 -5.52 27.93
N SER A 22 49.71 -6.24 29.07
CA SER A 22 49.92 -7.65 29.47
C SER A 22 49.54 -7.84 30.97
N SER A 23 48.93 -8.96 31.37
CA SER A 23 48.55 -9.34 32.78
C SER A 23 47.44 -8.47 33.43
N GLY A 24 46.64 -8.87 34.42
CA GLY A 24 46.43 -10.07 35.27
C GLY A 24 45.14 -9.87 36.12
N ILE A 25 44.66 -10.71 37.07
CA ILE A 25 45.04 -12.03 37.64
C ILE A 25 43.76 -12.70 38.25
N VAL A 26 43.85 -14.01 38.53
CA VAL A 26 42.96 -14.97 39.26
C VAL A 26 41.94 -14.44 40.30
N GLY A 27 40.75 -15.07 40.36
CA GLY A 27 39.84 -15.11 41.53
C GLY A 27 38.74 -16.18 41.39
N PHE A 28 38.46 -16.98 42.44
CA PHE A 28 37.53 -18.13 42.40
C PHE A 28 36.44 -18.07 43.50
N LEU A 29 35.41 -18.91 43.37
CA LEU A 29 34.25 -19.14 44.28
C LEU A 29 34.65 -19.57 45.73
N PRO A 30 33.77 -19.59 46.80
CA PRO A 30 32.36 -20.06 46.75
C PRO A 30 31.28 -19.56 47.78
N VAL A 31 30.00 -19.84 47.44
CA VAL A 31 28.84 -20.38 48.24
C VAL A 31 28.41 -19.79 49.61
N GLY A 32 27.08 -19.57 49.73
CA GLY A 32 26.30 -19.58 51.00
C GLY A 32 25.55 -18.27 51.34
N SER A 33 24.37 -18.23 51.99
CA SER A 33 23.39 -19.27 52.37
C SER A 33 21.98 -18.64 52.67
N ARG A 34 20.93 -19.46 52.77
CA ARG A 34 19.54 -19.08 53.22
C ARG A 34 19.37 -19.44 54.71
N PRO A 35 18.53 -18.75 55.53
CA PRO A 35 17.10 -19.17 55.67
C PRO A 35 16.05 -18.11 56.12
N GLN A 36 14.75 -18.45 55.93
CA GLN A 36 13.54 -18.32 56.81
C GLN A 36 13.24 -17.05 57.67
N SER A 37 12.00 -16.75 58.11
CA SER A 37 10.62 -16.85 57.53
C SER A 37 9.53 -16.32 58.51
N LEU A 38 8.49 -15.62 57.99
CA LEU A 38 7.12 -15.47 58.60
C LEU A 38 7.02 -14.65 59.92
N PRO A 39 5.81 -14.26 60.45
CA PRO A 39 4.44 -14.79 60.24
C PRO A 39 3.33 -13.78 59.82
N ARG A 40 2.06 -14.24 59.89
CA ARG A 40 0.81 -13.59 59.40
C ARG A 40 0.00 -12.89 60.50
N ALA A 41 -0.71 -11.82 60.12
CA ALA A 41 -2.06 -11.42 60.58
C ALA A 41 -2.64 -10.41 59.56
N GLY A 42 -3.95 -10.19 59.40
CA GLY A 42 -5.16 -10.81 59.97
C GLY A 42 -6.39 -10.42 59.13
N SER A 43 -7.55 -11.06 59.35
CA SER A 43 -8.75 -10.91 58.50
C SER A 43 -9.80 -9.92 59.03
N ALA A 44 -10.46 -9.18 58.14
CA ALA A 44 -11.72 -8.48 58.44
C ALA A 44 -12.69 -8.48 57.24
N GLN A 45 -13.89 -9.01 57.43
CA GLN A 45 -15.06 -8.79 56.56
C GLN A 45 -16.06 -7.90 57.31
N VAL A 46 -16.58 -6.85 56.66
CA VAL A 46 -17.79 -6.14 57.13
C VAL A 46 -18.75 -5.95 55.95
N ARG A 47 -20.05 -5.92 56.27
CA ARG A 47 -21.18 -6.17 55.36
C ARG A 47 -21.47 -5.03 54.38
N MET A 48 -22.22 -5.39 53.34
CA MET A 48 -22.95 -4.48 52.45
C MET A 48 -23.81 -3.47 53.22
N ASN A 49 -24.11 -2.35 52.56
CA ASN A 49 -25.46 -1.78 52.64
C ASN A 49 -25.87 -1.20 51.27
N ASN A 50 -27.06 -1.56 50.79
CA ASN A 50 -27.62 -1.07 49.52
C ASN A 50 -28.49 0.16 49.80
N ARG A 51 -28.34 1.23 49.00
CA ARG A 51 -29.43 2.16 48.67
C ARG A 51 -29.16 2.87 47.35
N ALA A 52 -30.23 3.28 46.68
CA ALA A 52 -30.20 3.69 45.29
C ALA A 52 -29.48 5.03 45.05
N ALA A 53 -28.75 5.08 43.94
CA ALA A 53 -28.48 6.29 43.17
C ALA A 53 -28.73 5.94 41.69
N GLU A 54 -29.33 6.85 40.94
CA GLU A 54 -29.91 6.53 39.63
C GLU A 54 -28.84 6.37 38.54
N ARG A 55 -29.00 5.37 37.67
CA ARG A 55 -28.14 5.21 36.48
C ARG A 55 -28.55 6.21 35.41
N MET A 56 -27.84 7.33 35.33
CA MET A 56 -27.77 8.08 34.07
C MET A 56 -27.18 7.19 32.97
N PRO A 57 -27.77 7.14 31.76
CA PRO A 57 -27.16 6.46 30.63
C PRO A 57 -25.97 7.28 30.10
N GLU A 58 -24.82 6.65 29.93
CA GLU A 58 -23.67 7.29 29.28
C GLU A 58 -24.01 7.60 27.81
N LEU A 59 -23.98 8.89 27.45
CA LEU A 59 -24.28 9.36 26.10
C LEU A 59 -23.12 9.00 25.17
N ASN A 60 -23.34 8.00 24.30
CA ASN A 60 -22.43 7.67 23.21
C ASN A 60 -22.35 8.85 22.21
N PRO A 61 -21.20 9.54 22.06
CA PRO A 61 -21.08 10.73 21.22
C PRO A 61 -21.08 10.43 19.70
N TRP A 62 -21.27 9.18 19.29
CA TRP A 62 -21.46 8.76 17.89
C TRP A 62 -22.89 8.32 17.57
N ALA A 63 -23.86 8.54 18.48
CA ALA A 63 -25.25 8.09 18.33
C ALA A 63 -26.21 9.17 17.76
N ALA A 64 -25.73 10.05 16.87
CA ALA A 64 -26.52 11.12 16.27
C ALA A 64 -26.25 11.27 14.75
N ASP A 65 -26.86 10.37 13.95
CA ASP A 65 -27.34 10.63 12.57
C ASP A 65 -27.99 9.38 11.96
N SER A 66 -28.91 8.74 12.70
CA SER A 66 -29.56 7.48 12.35
C SER A 66 -30.96 7.66 11.73
N VAL A 67 -31.11 8.55 10.74
CA VAL A 67 -32.37 8.74 9.98
C VAL A 67 -32.30 8.07 8.60
N PHE A 68 -31.91 6.80 8.56
CA PHE A 68 -32.06 5.95 7.37
C PHE A 68 -33.40 5.20 7.41
N ALA A 69 -34.49 5.96 7.20
CA ALA A 69 -35.79 5.36 6.90
C ALA A 69 -35.73 4.61 5.56
N ALA A 70 -36.33 3.41 5.51
CA ALA A 70 -36.14 2.47 4.40
C ALA A 70 -36.59 3.05 3.04
N ARG A 71 -35.63 3.17 2.11
CA ARG A 71 -35.88 3.33 0.67
C ARG A 71 -34.89 2.44 -0.07
N GLY A 72 -35.42 1.45 -0.81
CA GLY A 72 -34.61 0.60 -1.68
C GLY A 72 -33.95 1.40 -2.82
N PRO A 73 -33.04 0.78 -3.59
CA PRO A 73 -32.35 1.44 -4.69
C PRO A 73 -33.36 1.96 -5.72
N ARG A 74 -33.51 3.29 -5.79
CA ARG A 74 -34.36 3.95 -6.79
C ARG A 74 -33.72 3.79 -8.17
N SER A 75 -34.47 3.27 -9.12
CA SER A 75 -34.14 3.31 -10.54
C SER A 75 -34.13 4.77 -11.01
N MET A 76 -32.95 5.38 -11.06
CA MET A 76 -32.75 6.67 -11.74
C MET A 76 -32.69 6.43 -13.25
N THR A 77 -33.84 6.50 -13.90
CA THR A 77 -33.95 6.77 -15.34
C THR A 77 -33.59 8.23 -15.60
N THR A 78 -32.31 8.58 -15.51
CA THR A 78 -31.79 9.85 -16.04
C THR A 78 -31.53 9.69 -17.54
N THR A 79 -31.99 10.67 -18.30
CA THR A 79 -31.84 10.76 -19.76
C THR A 79 -30.38 10.65 -20.21
N SER A 80 -30.20 10.16 -21.44
CA SER A 80 -28.93 10.13 -22.16
C SER A 80 -28.38 11.54 -22.48
N ASP A 81 -27.06 11.60 -22.70
CA ASP A 81 -26.25 12.75 -23.17
C ASP A 81 -26.04 13.91 -22.17
N GLU A 82 -25.27 13.63 -21.11
CA GLU A 82 -24.26 14.59 -20.64
C GLU A 82 -22.85 14.01 -20.91
N ARG A 83 -21.98 14.84 -21.48
CA ARG A 83 -20.77 14.36 -22.16
C ARG A 83 -19.66 14.03 -21.17
N ALA A 84 -19.27 12.75 -21.13
CA ALA A 84 -17.95 12.36 -20.64
C ALA A 84 -16.88 13.18 -21.40
N PRO A 85 -15.95 13.88 -20.72
CA PRO A 85 -15.01 14.77 -21.40
C PRO A 85 -14.14 14.04 -22.43
N ARG A 86 -13.90 14.72 -23.56
CA ARG A 86 -13.15 14.17 -24.69
C ARG A 86 -11.65 14.15 -24.36
N VAL A 87 -11.17 13.02 -23.84
CA VAL A 87 -9.73 12.68 -23.81
C VAL A 87 -9.18 12.76 -25.23
N ASP A 88 -7.99 13.35 -25.41
CA ASP A 88 -7.38 13.55 -26.71
C ASP A 88 -7.25 12.22 -27.49
N PRO A 89 -7.55 12.15 -28.80
CA PRO A 89 -7.34 10.96 -29.61
C PRO A 89 -5.92 10.37 -29.52
N ALA A 90 -4.89 11.20 -29.35
CA ALA A 90 -3.50 10.81 -29.12
C ALA A 90 -3.30 10.15 -27.75
N ASP A 91 -3.79 10.77 -26.66
CA ASP A 91 -3.79 10.18 -25.31
C ASP A 91 -4.48 8.81 -25.30
N GLN A 92 -5.63 8.71 -25.99
CA GLN A 92 -6.34 7.43 -26.11
C GLN A 92 -5.53 6.40 -26.92
N ALA A 93 -4.83 6.81 -27.98
CA ALA A 93 -3.98 5.91 -28.75
C ALA A 93 -2.77 5.43 -27.95
N PHE A 94 -2.16 6.32 -27.17
CA PHE A 94 -1.08 6.03 -26.24
C PHE A 94 -1.53 5.08 -25.11
N GLN A 95 -2.69 5.34 -24.49
CA GLN A 95 -3.30 4.45 -23.50
C GLN A 95 -3.60 3.06 -24.08
N ARG A 96 -4.07 2.96 -25.33
CA ARG A 96 -4.30 1.68 -26.02
C ARG A 96 -2.99 0.91 -26.27
N ARG A 97 -1.90 1.57 -26.68
CA ARG A 97 -0.59 0.93 -26.85
C ARG A 97 -0.02 0.43 -25.51
N LEU A 98 -0.13 1.22 -24.45
CA LEU A 98 0.29 0.78 -23.11
C LEU A 98 -0.58 -0.35 -22.56
N ALA A 99 -1.88 -0.38 -22.86
CA ALA A 99 -2.76 -1.48 -22.47
C ALA A 99 -2.35 -2.83 -23.11
N GLN A 100 -1.77 -2.83 -24.32
CA GLN A 100 -1.24 -4.04 -24.95
C GLN A 100 -0.03 -4.64 -24.21
N ARG A 101 0.66 -3.86 -23.36
CA ARG A 101 1.75 -4.35 -22.48
C ARG A 101 1.22 -4.98 -21.19
N VAL A 102 -0.07 -4.88 -20.88
CA VAL A 102 -0.66 -5.42 -19.64
C VAL A 102 -0.86 -6.93 -19.75
N GLN A 103 0.07 -7.68 -19.13
CA GLN A 103 -0.05 -9.13 -18.98
C GLN A 103 -0.77 -9.48 -17.67
N ILE A 104 -1.77 -10.35 -17.74
CA ILE A 104 -2.62 -10.77 -16.60
C ILE A 104 -2.71 -12.31 -16.65
N PRO A 105 -1.97 -13.03 -15.79
CA PRO A 105 -1.93 -14.48 -15.85
C PRO A 105 -3.25 -15.10 -15.33
N ARG A 106 -3.68 -16.20 -15.95
CA ARG A 106 -4.87 -16.96 -15.51
C ARG A 106 -4.62 -17.69 -14.18
N ALA A 107 -3.42 -18.28 -14.04
CA ALA A 107 -2.94 -18.84 -12.79
C ALA A 107 -2.27 -17.76 -11.92
N PRO A 108 -2.18 -17.94 -10.58
CA PRO A 108 -1.36 -17.08 -9.73
C PRO A 108 0.11 -17.03 -10.21
N ALA A 109 0.71 -15.85 -10.19
CA ALA A 109 2.14 -15.67 -10.41
C ALA A 109 2.96 -16.25 -9.25
N LEU A 110 4.17 -16.72 -9.53
CA LEU A 110 5.09 -17.26 -8.52
C LEU A 110 5.69 -16.12 -7.68
N LEU A 111 5.09 -15.89 -6.52
CA LEU A 111 5.58 -14.95 -5.51
C LEU A 111 6.13 -15.70 -4.28
N PRO A 112 7.07 -15.11 -3.52
CA PRO A 112 7.46 -15.64 -2.22
C PRO A 112 6.26 -15.75 -1.27
N ALA A 113 6.25 -16.75 -0.38
CA ALA A 113 5.16 -16.97 0.58
C ALA A 113 4.93 -15.83 1.59
N ARG A 114 5.83 -14.84 1.64
CA ARG A 114 5.70 -13.57 2.36
C ARG A 114 6.31 -12.45 1.49
N PRO A 115 5.57 -11.95 0.49
CA PRO A 115 6.12 -11.02 -0.48
C PRO A 115 6.33 -9.64 0.15
N ARG A 116 7.29 -8.89 -0.40
CA ARG A 116 7.54 -7.49 -0.07
C ARG A 116 6.58 -6.61 -0.87
N VAL A 117 5.53 -6.14 -0.19
CA VAL A 117 4.45 -5.35 -0.78
C VAL A 117 4.72 -3.86 -0.59
N LEU A 118 4.81 -3.11 -1.68
CA LEU A 118 4.87 -1.64 -1.63
C LEU A 118 3.46 -1.07 -1.82
N ALA A 119 2.90 -0.54 -0.74
CA ALA A 119 1.66 0.22 -0.78
C ALA A 119 1.93 1.68 -1.18
N LEU A 120 1.12 2.24 -2.08
CA LEU A 120 1.29 3.57 -2.66
C LEU A 120 -0.04 4.35 -2.70
N ASP A 121 -0.01 5.62 -2.31
CA ASP A 121 -1.09 6.60 -2.49
C ASP A 121 -0.49 7.99 -2.80
N VAL A 122 -1.26 8.87 -3.46
CA VAL A 122 -0.82 10.21 -3.84
C VAL A 122 -1.88 11.27 -3.49
N GLN A 123 -1.44 12.33 -2.80
CA GLN A 123 -2.25 13.49 -2.49
C GLN A 123 -1.76 14.69 -3.32
N TYR A 124 -2.68 15.34 -4.01
CA TYR A 124 -2.40 16.54 -4.79
C TYR A 124 -2.38 17.80 -3.92
N GLU A 125 -1.44 18.71 -4.20
CA GLU A 125 -1.33 20.07 -3.68
C GLU A 125 -0.95 21.02 -4.84
N GLY A 126 -1.95 21.65 -5.48
CA GLY A 126 -1.73 22.46 -6.68
C GLY A 126 -1.13 21.63 -7.82
N GLU A 127 0.05 22.04 -8.28
CA GLU A 127 0.84 21.37 -9.34
C GLU A 127 1.66 20.17 -8.82
N TRP A 128 1.61 19.85 -7.52
CA TRP A 128 2.45 18.83 -6.89
C TRP A 128 1.67 17.59 -6.48
N GLY A 129 2.26 16.42 -6.71
CA GLY A 129 1.84 15.14 -6.17
C GLY A 129 2.74 14.76 -4.99
N HIS A 130 2.16 14.64 -3.81
CA HIS A 130 2.83 14.18 -2.59
C HIS A 130 2.53 12.70 -2.41
N VAL A 131 3.54 11.86 -2.62
CA VAL A 131 3.41 10.40 -2.60
C VAL A 131 3.72 9.88 -1.20
N GLY A 132 2.84 9.03 -0.68
CA GLY A 132 3.12 8.17 0.45
C GLY A 132 3.42 6.77 -0.03
N ALA A 133 4.52 6.19 0.46
CA ALA A 133 4.94 4.83 0.12
C ALA A 133 5.22 4.03 1.40
N VAL A 134 4.70 2.81 1.50
CA VAL A 134 4.87 1.92 2.66
C VAL A 134 5.27 0.54 2.20
N LEU A 135 6.50 0.14 2.50
CA LEU A 135 7.03 -1.18 2.20
C LEU A 135 6.77 -2.11 3.39
N HIS A 136 5.90 -3.09 3.17
CA HIS A 136 5.39 -4.04 4.14
C HIS A 136 5.86 -5.47 3.80
N ARG A 137 6.17 -6.26 4.84
CA ARG A 137 6.36 -7.71 4.72
C ARG A 137 5.90 -8.41 6.00
N ALA A 138 5.24 -9.56 5.88
CA ALA A 138 4.62 -10.23 7.01
C ALA A 138 5.65 -10.72 8.07
N GLY A 139 5.71 -10.02 9.21
CA GLY A 139 6.63 -10.29 10.31
C GLY A 139 7.83 -9.33 10.40
N GLU A 140 7.91 -8.32 9.53
CA GLU A 140 8.92 -7.26 9.58
C GLU A 140 8.28 -5.90 9.96
N ASN A 141 9.10 -4.96 10.42
CA ASN A 141 8.66 -3.58 10.66
C ASN A 141 8.44 -2.85 9.34
N GLU A 142 7.30 -2.15 9.20
CA GLU A 142 6.98 -1.37 8.01
C GLU A 142 7.96 -0.21 7.82
N ARG A 143 8.48 -0.05 6.60
CA ARG A 143 9.32 1.08 6.23
C ARG A 143 8.50 2.06 5.40
N ARG A 144 8.59 3.34 5.75
CA ARG A 144 7.70 4.41 5.26
C ARG A 144 8.53 5.47 4.58
N TYR A 145 8.04 5.98 3.45
CA TYR A 145 8.72 6.97 2.65
C TYR A 145 7.71 8.01 2.14
N GLY A 146 8.17 9.24 1.97
CA GLY A 146 7.42 10.32 1.36
C GLY A 146 8.22 10.91 0.21
N ALA A 147 7.55 11.37 -0.84
CA ALA A 147 8.17 12.09 -1.95
C ALA A 147 7.27 13.23 -2.43
N ARG A 148 7.87 14.25 -3.06
CA ARG A 148 7.17 15.31 -3.78
C ARG A 148 7.56 15.26 -5.26
N VAL A 149 6.59 15.33 -6.17
CA VAL A 149 6.85 15.25 -7.62
C VAL A 149 5.96 16.28 -8.32
N PRO A 150 6.45 17.07 -9.30
CA PRO A 150 5.57 17.93 -10.08
C PRO A 150 4.69 17.07 -11.00
N VAL A 151 3.43 17.47 -11.17
CA VAL A 151 2.44 16.72 -11.95
C VAL A 151 2.54 17.14 -13.42
N PRO A 152 2.94 16.24 -14.34
CA PRO A 152 3.36 16.65 -15.69
C PRO A 152 2.21 17.00 -16.65
N ALA A 153 0.95 17.01 -16.19
CA ALA A 153 -0.21 17.19 -17.06
C ALA A 153 -1.38 17.91 -16.37
N GLU A 154 -2.04 18.78 -17.14
CA GLU A 154 -3.36 19.32 -16.83
C GLU A 154 -4.41 18.22 -16.63
N TYR A 155 -5.58 18.59 -16.09
CA TYR A 155 -6.63 17.64 -15.79
C TYR A 155 -7.45 17.26 -17.04
N VAL A 156 -6.91 16.32 -17.84
CA VAL A 156 -7.68 15.64 -18.91
C VAL A 156 -8.57 14.56 -18.28
N PRO A 157 -9.92 14.72 -18.25
CA PRO A 157 -10.77 13.86 -17.42
C PRO A 157 -10.90 12.45 -18.03
N GLY A 158 -10.58 11.42 -17.22
CA GLY A 158 -10.47 10.04 -17.69
C GLY A 158 -9.09 9.66 -18.24
N ALA A 159 -8.13 10.58 -18.27
CA ALA A 159 -6.70 10.32 -18.53
C ALA A 159 -5.90 10.20 -17.21
N PHE A 160 -6.59 9.86 -16.11
CA PHE A 160 -6.12 9.98 -14.71
C PHE A 160 -4.77 9.27 -14.43
N CYS A 161 -4.54 8.12 -15.07
CA CYS A 161 -3.28 7.38 -14.96
C CYS A 161 -2.06 8.14 -15.47
N PHE A 162 -2.21 9.18 -16.30
CA PHE A 162 -1.09 10.00 -16.78
C PHE A 162 -0.74 11.16 -15.83
N ARG A 163 -1.58 11.45 -14.83
CA ARG A 163 -1.25 12.39 -13.75
C ARG A 163 -0.58 11.68 -12.57
N GLU A 164 -1.13 10.54 -12.14
CA GLU A 164 -0.59 9.75 -11.03
C GLU A 164 0.55 8.81 -11.43
N GLY A 165 0.46 8.21 -12.62
CA GLY A 165 1.41 7.20 -13.09
C GLY A 165 2.87 7.66 -13.07
N PRO A 166 3.21 8.81 -13.68
CA PRO A 166 4.58 9.33 -13.65
C PRO A 166 5.10 9.66 -12.25
N VAL A 167 4.21 10.11 -11.36
CA VAL A 167 4.48 10.53 -9.98
C VAL A 167 4.77 9.31 -9.09
N LEU A 168 3.95 8.27 -9.20
CA LEU A 168 4.15 6.99 -8.51
C LEU A 168 5.34 6.20 -9.07
N LEU A 169 5.56 6.25 -10.39
CA LEU A 169 6.68 5.56 -11.04
C LEU A 169 8.03 6.21 -10.74
N ALA A 170 8.09 7.55 -10.62
CA ALA A 170 9.25 8.26 -10.09
C ALA A 170 9.61 7.80 -8.67
N THR A 171 8.60 7.70 -7.79
CA THR A 171 8.78 7.25 -6.41
C THR A 171 9.26 5.79 -6.34
N LEU A 172 8.69 4.89 -7.14
CA LEU A 172 9.16 3.50 -7.27
C LEU A 172 10.61 3.41 -7.75
N ALA A 173 11.01 4.25 -8.72
CA ALA A 173 12.38 4.30 -9.21
C ALA A 173 13.37 4.80 -8.13
N ALA A 174 13.01 5.86 -7.39
CA ALA A 174 13.83 6.38 -6.29
C ALA A 174 13.99 5.37 -5.13
N LEU A 175 12.94 4.61 -4.80
CA LEU A 175 13.00 3.52 -3.82
C LEU A 175 13.94 2.40 -4.27
N ARG A 176 13.85 1.97 -5.53
CA ARG A 176 14.74 0.95 -6.10
C ARG A 176 16.20 1.39 -6.15
N ALA A 177 16.47 2.66 -6.47
CA ALA A 177 17.83 3.23 -6.41
C ALA A 177 18.44 3.22 -4.99
N ARG A 178 17.59 3.13 -3.95
CA ARG A 178 17.99 2.97 -2.54
C ARG A 178 18.05 1.50 -2.08
N GLY A 179 17.93 0.54 -3.00
CA GLY A 179 17.94 -0.91 -2.73
C GLY A 179 16.58 -1.52 -2.41
N GLU A 180 15.50 -0.74 -2.33
CA GLU A 180 14.18 -1.27 -2.03
C GLU A 180 13.60 -2.02 -3.23
N THR A 181 13.47 -3.33 -3.07
CA THR A 181 13.08 -4.27 -4.13
C THR A 181 11.72 -4.90 -3.80
N PRO A 182 10.60 -4.22 -4.11
CA PRO A 182 9.27 -4.77 -3.90
C PRO A 182 8.95 -5.87 -4.92
N GLU A 183 8.20 -6.87 -4.48
CA GLU A 183 7.74 -8.00 -5.27
C GLU A 183 6.28 -7.84 -5.73
N VAL A 184 5.51 -7.00 -5.04
CA VAL A 184 4.14 -6.60 -5.41
C VAL A 184 3.93 -5.11 -5.12
N LEU A 185 3.21 -4.41 -5.99
CA LEU A 185 2.71 -3.05 -5.76
C LEU A 185 1.21 -3.10 -5.43
N VAL A 186 0.77 -2.33 -4.43
CA VAL A 186 -0.66 -2.13 -4.13
C VAL A 186 -0.94 -0.63 -4.11
N ILE A 187 -1.76 -0.15 -5.03
CA ILE A 187 -1.98 1.28 -5.29
C ILE A 187 -3.44 1.63 -4.99
N ASP A 188 -3.71 2.75 -4.31
CA ASP A 188 -5.09 3.23 -4.12
C ASP A 188 -5.64 3.81 -5.43
N GLY A 189 -6.27 2.95 -6.22
CA GLY A 189 -6.66 3.24 -7.58
C GLY A 189 -7.06 1.97 -8.32
N HIS A 190 -7.23 2.06 -9.63
CA HIS A 190 -7.70 0.95 -10.46
C HIS A 190 -6.58 0.31 -11.30
N GLY A 191 -6.70 -0.99 -11.53
CA GLY A 191 -6.00 -1.74 -12.57
C GLY A 191 -6.94 -1.96 -13.77
N LEU A 192 -7.24 -3.22 -14.10
CA LEU A 192 -8.18 -3.60 -15.16
C LEU A 192 -9.60 -3.06 -14.95
N ALA A 193 -10.05 -2.84 -13.71
CA ALA A 193 -11.39 -2.33 -13.38
C ALA A 193 -11.53 -0.82 -13.67
N HIS A 194 -11.27 -0.45 -14.91
CA HIS A 194 -11.27 0.89 -15.48
C HIS A 194 -12.00 0.83 -16.84
N PRO A 195 -12.76 1.87 -17.27
CA PRO A 195 -13.51 1.85 -18.54
C PRO A 195 -12.69 1.66 -19.83
N ARG A 196 -11.35 1.59 -19.73
CA ARG A 196 -10.43 1.28 -20.84
C ARG A 196 -9.43 0.17 -20.49
N ARG A 197 -9.74 -0.69 -19.50
CA ARG A 197 -8.91 -1.80 -19.00
C ARG A 197 -7.48 -1.42 -18.57
N PHE A 198 -7.23 -0.13 -18.34
CA PHE A 198 -5.91 0.43 -18.03
C PHE A 198 -6.02 1.60 -17.05
N GLY A 199 -6.01 1.30 -15.75
CA GLY A 199 -5.91 2.29 -14.68
C GLY A 199 -4.47 2.56 -14.22
N VAL A 200 -4.30 3.35 -13.15
CA VAL A 200 -2.98 3.71 -12.60
C VAL A 200 -2.14 2.51 -12.18
N ALA A 201 -2.75 1.44 -11.66
CA ALA A 201 -2.02 0.24 -11.29
C ALA A 201 -1.46 -0.51 -12.52
N CYS A 202 -2.15 -0.45 -13.66
CA CYS A 202 -1.60 -0.95 -14.93
C CYS A 202 -0.39 -0.13 -15.38
N TYR A 203 -0.49 1.21 -15.32
CA TYR A 203 0.61 2.11 -15.69
C TYR A 203 1.87 1.86 -14.87
N VAL A 204 1.76 1.90 -13.54
CA VAL A 204 2.92 1.73 -12.65
C VAL A 204 3.42 0.29 -12.64
N GLY A 205 2.54 -0.70 -12.86
CA GLY A 205 2.93 -2.10 -13.04
C GLY A 205 3.77 -2.32 -14.31
N VAL A 206 3.31 -1.81 -15.46
CA VAL A 206 4.00 -1.92 -16.75
C VAL A 206 5.32 -1.11 -16.77
N GLY A 207 5.35 0.09 -16.18
CA GLY A 207 6.56 0.90 -16.10
C GLY A 207 7.54 0.50 -15.00
N GLY A 208 7.05 -0.17 -13.96
CA GLY A 208 7.86 -0.77 -12.92
C GLY A 208 8.36 -2.16 -13.27
N GLU A 209 7.69 -2.89 -14.17
CA GLU A 209 7.90 -4.33 -14.38
C GLU A 209 7.77 -5.11 -13.05
N VAL A 210 6.70 -4.80 -12.30
CA VAL A 210 6.35 -5.44 -11.02
C VAL A 210 4.89 -5.88 -11.06
N PRO A 211 4.55 -7.06 -10.50
CA PRO A 211 3.18 -7.42 -10.17
C PRO A 211 2.46 -6.29 -9.42
N SER A 212 1.32 -5.83 -9.92
CA SER A 212 0.63 -4.64 -9.39
C SER A 212 -0.86 -4.87 -9.21
N ILE A 213 -1.43 -4.26 -8.18
CA ILE A 213 -2.85 -4.36 -7.80
C ILE A 213 -3.38 -2.94 -7.57
N GLY A 214 -4.53 -2.63 -8.17
CA GLY A 214 -5.33 -1.47 -7.79
C GLY A 214 -6.32 -1.86 -6.69
N CYS A 215 -6.36 -1.12 -5.58
CA CYS A 215 -7.27 -1.33 -4.46
C CYS A 215 -7.96 0.00 -4.10
N ALA A 216 -9.00 0.35 -4.85
CA ALA A 216 -9.61 1.67 -4.80
C ALA A 216 -10.67 1.84 -3.69
N LYS A 217 -10.77 3.07 -3.19
CA LYS A 217 -11.82 3.54 -2.26
C LYS A 217 -13.24 3.60 -2.88
N ARG A 218 -13.40 3.63 -4.22
CA ARG A 218 -14.67 3.70 -5.00
C ARG A 218 -14.57 2.83 -6.26
N THR A 219 -15.65 2.66 -7.02
CA THR A 219 -15.64 2.00 -8.35
C THR A 219 -15.79 3.02 -9.48
N LEU A 220 -15.17 2.73 -10.63
CA LEU A 220 -15.40 3.41 -11.92
C LEU A 220 -16.35 2.63 -12.84
N LEU A 221 -16.65 1.38 -12.50
CA LEU A 221 -17.51 0.47 -13.26
C LEU A 221 -18.77 0.14 -12.46
N ARG A 222 -19.89 -0.07 -13.16
CA ARG A 222 -21.09 -0.67 -12.57
C ARG A 222 -20.83 -2.16 -12.28
N TYR A 223 -21.53 -2.68 -11.30
CA TYR A 223 -21.57 -4.10 -10.95
C TYR A 223 -22.95 -4.41 -10.38
N GLU A 224 -23.33 -5.68 -10.36
CA GLU A 224 -24.61 -6.14 -9.81
C GLU A 224 -24.38 -7.06 -8.61
N GLY A 225 -25.39 -7.19 -7.73
CA GLY A 225 -25.31 -7.94 -6.47
C GLY A 225 -24.54 -7.24 -5.34
N GLU A 226 -24.36 -7.93 -4.22
CA GLU A 226 -23.53 -7.50 -3.09
C GLU A 226 -22.51 -8.58 -2.69
N PRO A 227 -21.30 -8.21 -2.22
CA PRO A 227 -20.37 -9.17 -1.64
C PRO A 227 -20.93 -9.81 -0.37
N GLY A 228 -20.48 -11.02 -0.05
CA GLY A 228 -20.71 -11.63 1.27
C GLY A 228 -20.33 -10.68 2.43
N GLN A 229 -21.06 -10.76 3.54
CA GLN A 229 -20.94 -9.81 4.66
C GLN A 229 -19.71 -10.04 5.57
N GLY A 230 -19.08 -11.22 5.51
CA GLY A 230 -17.83 -11.55 6.23
C GLY A 230 -16.56 -11.18 5.46
N ARG A 231 -15.42 -11.07 6.15
CA ARG A 231 -14.10 -10.91 5.48
C ARG A 231 -13.89 -12.02 4.43
N GLY A 232 -13.41 -11.64 3.25
CA GLY A 232 -13.26 -12.52 2.08
C GLY A 232 -14.50 -12.58 1.17
N GLY A 233 -15.65 -12.06 1.60
CA GLY A 233 -16.82 -11.92 0.73
C GLY A 233 -16.53 -11.04 -0.48
N LYS A 234 -16.79 -11.54 -1.69
CA LYS A 234 -16.50 -10.86 -2.96
C LYS A 234 -17.71 -10.89 -3.89
N GLN A 235 -17.83 -9.86 -4.73
CA GLN A 235 -18.75 -9.79 -5.87
C GLN A 235 -17.95 -9.34 -7.10
N ALA A 236 -18.19 -9.92 -8.27
CA ALA A 236 -17.45 -9.60 -9.48
C ALA A 236 -17.75 -8.17 -9.95
N VAL A 237 -16.72 -7.49 -10.44
CA VAL A 237 -16.84 -6.29 -11.28
C VAL A 237 -16.51 -6.71 -12.70
N GLU A 238 -17.49 -6.61 -13.59
CA GLU A 238 -17.39 -7.10 -14.97
C GLU A 238 -17.33 -5.93 -15.96
N LEU A 239 -16.66 -6.17 -17.08
CA LEU A 239 -16.60 -5.28 -18.23
C LEU A 239 -16.67 -6.16 -19.49
N GLU A 240 -17.64 -5.88 -20.37
CA GLU A 240 -17.83 -6.59 -21.65
C GLU A 240 -18.00 -8.13 -21.47
N GLY A 241 -18.54 -8.57 -20.33
CA GLY A 241 -18.74 -9.99 -19.99
C GLY A 241 -17.53 -10.68 -19.34
N GLU A 242 -16.44 -9.95 -19.07
CA GLU A 242 -15.26 -10.47 -18.38
C GLU A 242 -15.09 -9.86 -16.99
N ALA A 243 -14.76 -10.68 -15.99
CA ALA A 243 -14.42 -10.18 -14.66
C ALA A 243 -13.07 -9.44 -14.67
N VAL A 244 -13.10 -8.14 -14.35
CA VAL A 244 -11.93 -7.24 -14.32
C VAL A 244 -11.56 -6.79 -12.91
N GLY A 245 -12.37 -7.13 -11.91
CA GLY A 245 -12.11 -6.83 -10.50
C GLY A 245 -13.09 -7.49 -9.54
N TRP A 246 -12.90 -7.20 -8.25
CA TRP A 246 -13.75 -7.62 -7.14
C TRP A 246 -14.19 -6.42 -6.30
N VAL A 247 -15.47 -6.35 -6.01
CA VAL A 247 -15.99 -5.64 -4.84
C VAL A 247 -15.70 -6.52 -3.63
N LEU A 248 -14.72 -6.15 -2.81
CA LEU A 248 -14.09 -7.03 -1.83
C LEU A 248 -14.32 -6.59 -0.39
N ARG A 249 -14.84 -7.51 0.44
CA ARG A 249 -15.06 -7.33 1.87
C ARG A 249 -13.79 -7.67 2.65
N THR A 250 -12.93 -6.68 2.88
CA THR A 250 -11.72 -6.79 3.71
C THR A 250 -12.01 -6.84 5.22
N ALA A 251 -13.15 -6.29 5.66
CA ALA A 251 -13.59 -6.35 7.06
C ALA A 251 -15.10 -6.63 7.15
N THR A 252 -15.47 -7.55 8.05
CA THR A 252 -16.86 -8.01 8.26
C THR A 252 -17.81 -6.86 8.54
N ARG A 253 -18.94 -6.79 7.81
CA ARG A 253 -19.97 -5.73 7.86
C ARG A 253 -19.49 -4.30 7.57
N VAL A 254 -18.28 -4.11 7.03
CA VAL A 254 -17.78 -2.79 6.59
C VAL A 254 -18.07 -2.60 5.09
N LYS A 255 -18.14 -1.34 4.63
CA LYS A 255 -18.13 -1.00 3.19
C LYS A 255 -16.91 -1.65 2.50
N PRO A 256 -17.07 -2.25 1.32
CA PRO A 256 -15.98 -2.95 0.62
C PRO A 256 -14.94 -1.99 0.03
N VAL A 257 -13.84 -2.54 -0.47
CA VAL A 257 -12.88 -1.89 -1.40
C VAL A 257 -13.01 -2.51 -2.78
N TYR A 258 -12.43 -1.88 -3.81
CA TYR A 258 -12.55 -2.32 -5.20
C TYR A 258 -11.17 -2.76 -5.71
N VAL A 259 -10.96 -4.07 -5.75
CA VAL A 259 -9.66 -4.68 -6.08
C VAL A 259 -9.62 -5.10 -7.53
N SER A 260 -8.53 -4.83 -8.23
CA SER A 260 -8.32 -5.28 -9.62
C SER A 260 -6.85 -5.51 -9.90
N PRO A 261 -6.48 -6.54 -10.68
CA PRO A 261 -5.10 -6.74 -11.10
C PRO A 261 -4.69 -5.59 -12.03
N GLY A 262 -3.45 -5.12 -11.91
CA GLY A 262 -2.86 -4.08 -12.75
C GLY A 262 -1.90 -4.67 -13.77
N HIS A 263 -0.98 -5.53 -13.33
CA HIS A 263 0.04 -6.19 -14.15
C HIS A 263 0.55 -7.44 -13.42
N LEU A 264 0.94 -8.49 -14.16
CA LEU A 264 1.65 -9.70 -13.69
C LEU A 264 1.07 -10.40 -12.43
N VAL A 265 -0.23 -10.23 -12.15
CA VAL A 265 -0.94 -10.84 -11.03
C VAL A 265 -2.32 -11.29 -11.50
N SER A 266 -2.79 -12.46 -11.05
CA SER A 266 -4.13 -12.95 -11.44
C SER A 266 -5.23 -12.25 -10.65
N LEU A 267 -6.45 -12.24 -11.18
CA LEU A 267 -7.62 -11.62 -10.53
C LEU A 267 -7.92 -12.19 -9.13
N GLU A 268 -7.72 -13.51 -8.93
CA GLU A 268 -7.88 -14.15 -7.62
C GLU A 268 -6.71 -13.84 -6.68
N GLN A 269 -5.49 -13.87 -7.21
CA GLN A 269 -4.29 -13.57 -6.41
C GLN A 269 -4.28 -12.10 -5.94
N ALA A 270 -4.81 -11.17 -6.74
CA ALA A 270 -5.00 -9.78 -6.35
C ALA A 270 -5.94 -9.64 -5.14
N ALA A 271 -7.03 -10.42 -5.07
CA ALA A 271 -7.91 -10.44 -3.92
C ALA A 271 -7.26 -11.09 -2.69
N ALA A 272 -6.57 -12.22 -2.86
CA ALA A 272 -5.84 -12.90 -1.79
C ALA A 272 -4.79 -12.00 -1.13
N LEU A 273 -3.92 -11.38 -1.94
CA LEU A 273 -2.87 -10.48 -1.44
C LEU A 273 -3.44 -9.28 -0.68
N VAL A 274 -4.58 -8.72 -1.10
CA VAL A 274 -5.26 -7.62 -0.37
C VAL A 274 -5.94 -8.12 0.93
N LEU A 275 -6.34 -9.39 1.00
CA LEU A 275 -6.86 -10.03 2.22
C LEU A 275 -5.76 -10.47 3.20
N ASP A 276 -4.53 -10.69 2.74
CA ASP A 276 -3.39 -11.05 3.59
C ASP A 276 -2.71 -9.83 4.24
N LEU A 277 -2.90 -8.63 3.69
CA LEU A 277 -2.42 -7.40 4.33
C LEU A 277 -3.12 -7.15 5.69
N PRO A 278 -2.38 -6.59 6.68
CA PRO A 278 -2.98 -6.20 7.95
C PRO A 278 -4.01 -5.09 7.72
N GLY A 279 -5.09 -5.12 8.51
CA GLY A 279 -6.19 -4.17 8.37
C GLY A 279 -7.38 -4.54 9.23
N LYS A 280 -7.74 -3.67 10.19
CA LYS A 280 -9.04 -3.72 10.92
C LYS A 280 -10.14 -2.90 10.24
N CYS A 281 -9.77 -2.01 9.32
CA CYS A 281 -10.68 -1.18 8.53
C CYS A 281 -10.80 -1.73 7.09
N ARG A 282 -11.61 -1.08 6.23
CA ARG A 282 -11.77 -1.55 4.83
C ARG A 282 -10.52 -1.37 3.97
N VAL A 283 -9.77 -0.29 4.17
CA VAL A 283 -8.50 -0.06 3.49
C VAL A 283 -7.41 -0.77 4.33
N PRO A 284 -6.56 -1.61 3.72
CA PRO A 284 -5.44 -2.22 4.43
C PRO A 284 -4.53 -1.17 5.10
N ASP A 285 -3.96 -1.52 6.25
CA ASP A 285 -3.14 -0.61 7.05
C ASP A 285 -1.91 -0.04 6.31
N PRO A 286 -1.23 -0.76 5.38
CA PRO A 286 -0.15 -0.18 4.58
C PRO A 286 -0.64 0.92 3.63
N LEU A 287 -1.76 0.72 2.92
CA LEU A 287 -2.39 1.75 2.06
C LEU A 287 -2.93 2.92 2.90
N ARG A 288 -3.58 2.64 4.04
CA ARG A 288 -4.06 3.67 4.97
C ARG A 288 -2.90 4.50 5.53
N THR A 289 -1.73 3.91 5.68
CA THR A 289 -0.51 4.59 6.13
C THR A 289 0.15 5.38 4.98
N ALA A 290 0.09 4.89 3.74
CA ALA A 290 0.47 5.65 2.55
C ALA A 290 -0.39 6.91 2.38
N ASP A 291 -1.72 6.78 2.45
CA ASP A 291 -2.69 7.89 2.47
C ASP A 291 -2.34 8.93 3.55
N GLN A 292 -1.99 8.47 4.75
CA GLN A 292 -1.59 9.34 5.86
C GLN A 292 -0.22 10.02 5.65
N VAL A 293 0.76 9.39 4.99
CA VAL A 293 2.03 10.04 4.64
C VAL A 293 1.81 11.07 3.54
N ALA A 294 1.08 10.72 2.47
CA ALA A 294 0.72 11.63 1.38
C ALA A 294 0.01 12.90 1.89
N ARG A 295 -1.02 12.74 2.74
CA ARG A 295 -1.79 13.85 3.34
C ARG A 295 -1.03 14.72 4.34
N ARG A 296 0.07 14.22 4.91
CA ARG A 296 0.93 14.98 5.82
C ARG A 296 2.07 15.67 5.06
N GLY A 297 2.60 15.01 4.01
CA GLY A 297 3.51 15.62 3.04
C GLY A 297 2.89 16.83 2.35
N ALA A 298 1.62 16.74 1.92
CA ALA A 298 0.82 17.86 1.37
C ALA A 298 0.36 18.90 2.43
N LYS A 299 1.11 19.01 3.53
CA LYS A 299 1.02 20.03 4.59
C LYS A 299 2.40 20.51 5.04
N GLY A 300 3.46 20.13 4.32
CA GLY A 300 4.85 20.42 4.68
C GLY A 300 5.41 19.59 5.85
N GLU A 301 4.70 18.56 6.34
CA GLU A 301 5.30 17.64 7.31
C GLU A 301 6.28 16.69 6.62
N THR A 302 7.40 16.37 7.27
CA THR A 302 8.40 15.37 6.81
C THR A 302 8.76 14.34 7.89
N LYS A 303 8.08 14.36 9.05
CA LYS A 303 8.45 13.57 10.25
C LYS A 303 7.64 12.28 10.37
N GLY A 304 8.35 11.15 10.51
CA GLY A 304 7.77 9.82 10.73
C GLY A 304 7.91 8.85 9.55
N TRP A 305 8.71 9.22 8.55
CA TRP A 305 9.08 8.42 7.38
C TRP A 305 10.47 8.85 6.88
N THR A 306 11.05 8.12 5.93
CA THR A 306 12.22 8.56 5.17
C THR A 306 11.78 9.47 4.03
N ASP A 307 12.11 10.76 4.13
CA ASP A 307 11.88 11.69 3.02
C ASP A 307 12.80 11.35 1.84
N LEU A 308 12.23 11.31 0.64
CA LEU A 308 12.92 11.14 -0.63
C LEU A 308 13.17 12.50 -1.32
N GLY A 309 12.60 13.58 -0.79
CA GLY A 309 12.70 14.93 -1.33
C GLY A 309 11.84 15.15 -2.57
N THR A 310 12.24 16.11 -3.40
CA THR A 310 11.64 16.35 -4.71
C THR A 310 12.24 15.40 -5.75
N LEU A 311 11.39 14.74 -6.53
CA LEU A 311 11.76 13.87 -7.65
C LEU A 311 11.18 14.43 -8.95
N GLU A 312 11.78 14.07 -10.08
CA GLU A 312 11.23 14.35 -11.42
C GLU A 312 10.22 13.27 -11.85
N PRO A 313 9.12 13.62 -12.55
CA PRO A 313 8.08 12.69 -12.96
C PRO A 313 8.59 11.74 -14.06
N ARG A 314 8.35 10.43 -13.88
CA ARG A 314 8.86 9.41 -14.81
C ARG A 314 7.78 8.90 -15.75
N SER A 315 7.70 9.48 -16.94
CA SER A 315 6.82 8.99 -18.01
C SER A 315 7.23 7.60 -18.52
N LEU A 316 6.25 6.91 -19.11
CA LEU A 316 6.46 5.72 -19.92
C LEU A 316 6.78 6.09 -21.37
N GLU A 317 7.72 5.35 -21.97
CA GLU A 317 7.99 5.36 -23.41
C GLU A 317 7.36 4.13 -24.09
N VAL A 318 7.08 4.22 -25.40
CA VAL A 318 6.27 3.27 -26.20
C VAL A 318 6.90 3.03 -27.56
#